data_AF-A0A0A9XU55-F1
#
_entry.id   AF-A0A0A9XU55-F1
#
_cell.length_a   1.000
_cell.length_b   1.000
_cell.length_c   1.000
_cell.angle_alpha   90.00
_cell.angle_beta   90.00
_cell.angle_gamma   90.00
#
_symmetry.space_group_name_H-M   'P 1'
#
loop_
_entity.id
_entity.type
_entity.pdbx_description
1 polymer ?
#
loop_
_entity_poly.entity_id
_entity_poly.type
_entity_poly.pdbx_seq_one_letter_code
_entity_poly.pdbx_strand_id
1 'polypeptide(L)'
;AIVSLQDTRINNISFSLFENTKTTTKLHIPKMPFFKNKEKKHREGGADTEWQDVLREECKEPCGKYNEKLQSCNQRVGSRKETTESCLEELMDFMHCVDECVTKDLFSYLK
;
A
#
# COMPACT_ATOMS: atom_id res chain seq x y z
N ALA A 1 -38.94 -45.46 9.14
CA ALA A 1 -40.31 -44.97 8.92
C ALA A 1 -40.35 -43.47 9.17
N ILE A 2 -40.90 -42.75 8.20
CA ILE A 2 -41.65 -41.48 8.33
C ILE A 2 -40.88 -40.20 8.69
N VAL A 3 -41.10 -39.23 7.79
CA VAL A 3 -40.61 -37.84 7.69
C VAL A 3 -41.46 -36.91 8.58
N SER A 4 -40.84 -35.89 9.16
CA SER A 4 -41.45 -34.55 9.25
C SER A 4 -40.38 -33.48 9.43
N LEU A 5 -39.96 -32.96 8.28
CA LEU A 5 -39.56 -31.57 8.12
C LEU A 5 -40.82 -30.69 8.32
N GLN A 6 -40.70 -29.66 9.15
CA GLN A 6 -41.27 -28.35 8.87
C GLN A 6 -40.09 -27.39 8.99
N ASP A 7 -39.42 -27.08 7.87
CA ASP A 7 -39.76 -25.95 6.99
C ASP A 7 -39.60 -24.62 7.73
N THR A 8 -38.82 -23.64 7.29
CA THR A 8 -38.09 -23.38 6.05
C THR A 8 -37.23 -22.13 6.34
N ARG A 9 -36.02 -21.97 5.79
CA ARG A 9 -35.66 -21.01 4.71
C ARG A 9 -34.21 -20.57 5.00
N ILE A 10 -33.22 -20.47 4.12
CA ILE A 10 -33.09 -20.55 2.66
C ILE A 10 -31.60 -20.89 2.39
N ASN A 11 -31.41 -22.00 1.68
CA ASN A 11 -30.50 -22.26 0.56
C ASN A 11 -28.98 -21.97 0.72
N ASN A 12 -28.14 -22.96 1.00
CA ASN A 12 -27.70 -24.06 0.10
C ASN A 12 -26.67 -23.63 -0.95
N ILE A 13 -25.39 -23.61 -0.56
CA ILE A 13 -24.31 -24.13 -1.39
C ILE A 13 -23.44 -25.04 -0.52
N SER A 14 -23.47 -26.33 -0.86
CA SER A 14 -22.55 -27.36 -0.38
C SER A 14 -21.10 -26.98 -0.71
N PHE A 15 -20.20 -27.11 0.26
CA PHE A 15 -18.77 -27.24 -0.07
C PHE A 15 -18.05 -28.13 0.94
N SER A 16 -18.50 -29.38 1.06
CA SER A 16 -17.60 -30.46 1.46
C SER A 16 -16.95 -31.01 0.19
N LEU A 17 -15.95 -30.29 -0.33
CA LEU A 17 -14.98 -30.84 -1.26
C LEU A 17 -13.62 -30.27 -0.88
N PHE A 18 -12.63 -31.17 -0.84
CA PHE A 18 -11.20 -30.89 -0.74
C PHE A 18 -10.63 -30.61 0.66
N GLU A 19 -10.40 -31.70 1.41
CA GLU A 19 -9.03 -31.92 1.87
C GLU A 19 -8.12 -31.85 0.64
N ASN A 20 -7.28 -30.82 0.56
CA ASN A 20 -5.87 -30.85 0.15
C ASN A 20 -5.37 -29.46 -0.22
N THR A 21 -4.11 -29.25 0.15
CA THR A 21 -3.21 -28.15 -0.21
C THR A 21 -3.29 -26.91 0.67
N LYS A 22 -2.12 -26.58 1.21
CA LYS A 22 -1.71 -25.24 1.61
C LYS A 22 -2.02 -24.30 0.45
N THR A 23 -3.23 -23.75 0.40
CA THR A 23 -3.50 -22.63 -0.49
C THR A 23 -2.95 -21.40 0.23
N THR A 24 -1.63 -21.27 0.13
CA THR A 24 -1.00 -19.97 0.04
C THR A 24 -1.66 -19.28 -1.15
N THR A 25 -2.85 -18.71 -0.95
CA THR A 25 -3.27 -17.56 -1.72
C THR A 25 -2.23 -16.51 -1.38
N LYS A 26 -1.15 -16.57 -2.15
CA LYS A 26 -0.20 -15.49 -2.33
C LYS A 26 -1.09 -14.32 -2.67
N LEU A 27 -1.48 -13.54 -1.66
CA LEU A 27 -2.06 -12.24 -1.88
C LEU A 27 -0.96 -11.56 -2.68
N HIS A 28 -1.15 -11.52 -3.99
CA HIS A 28 -0.27 -10.82 -4.88
C HIS A 28 -0.58 -9.37 -4.62
N ILE A 29 -0.12 -8.88 -3.46
CA ILE A 29 0.14 -7.47 -3.25
C ILE A 29 1.11 -7.20 -4.38
N PRO A 30 0.68 -6.51 -5.47
CA PRO A 30 1.63 -6.13 -6.49
C PRO A 30 2.73 -5.41 -5.73
N LYS A 31 3.99 -5.80 -5.96
CA LYS A 31 5.11 -5.03 -5.43
C LYS A 31 4.84 -3.61 -5.89
N MET A 32 4.43 -2.74 -4.96
CA MET A 32 4.35 -1.32 -5.25
C MET A 32 5.74 -0.98 -5.74
N PRO A 33 5.88 -0.48 -6.98
CA PRO A 33 7.19 -0.08 -7.43
C PRO A 33 7.65 0.99 -6.44
N PHE A 34 8.65 0.63 -5.63
CA PHE A 34 9.48 1.61 -4.94
C PHE A 34 9.80 2.66 -5.99
N PHE A 35 9.35 3.89 -5.77
CA PHE A 35 9.34 4.97 -6.75
C PHE A 35 10.67 4.97 -7.50
N LYS A 36 10.66 4.36 -8.69
CA LYS A 36 11.83 4.38 -9.55
C LYS A 36 11.96 5.81 -10.01
N ASN A 37 13.15 6.35 -9.79
CA ASN A 37 13.60 7.62 -10.35
C ASN A 37 13.16 7.65 -11.83
N LYS A 38 12.19 8.50 -12.13
CA LYS A 38 11.49 8.48 -13.42
C LYS A 38 12.42 9.17 -14.42
N GLU A 39 13.11 8.39 -15.25
CA GLU A 39 13.71 8.93 -16.46
C GLU A 39 12.63 9.73 -17.21
N LYS A 40 12.97 10.99 -17.51
CA LYS A 40 12.10 12.01 -18.09
C LYS A 40 11.30 11.43 -19.27
N LYS A 41 10.03 11.08 -19.01
CA LYS A 41 9.03 10.89 -20.06
C LYS A 41 8.19 12.16 -20.12
N HIS A 42 8.53 12.99 -21.10
CA HIS A 42 7.71 14.10 -21.55
C HIS A 42 6.42 13.51 -22.14
N ARG A 43 5.30 13.55 -21.40
CA ARG A 43 3.95 13.42 -21.97
C ARG A 43 2.88 13.98 -21.05
N GLU A 44 2.41 15.17 -21.43
CA GLU A 44 1.06 15.73 -21.29
C GLU A 44 0.26 15.25 -20.06
N GLY A 45 0.58 15.83 -18.91
CA GLY A 45 -0.32 16.01 -17.77
C GLY A 45 -0.33 17.49 -17.46
N GLY A 46 -1.49 18.09 -17.25
CA GLY A 46 -1.63 19.53 -17.00
C GLY A 46 -0.72 20.02 -15.86
N ALA A 47 -0.41 21.32 -15.87
CA ALA A 47 0.49 22.00 -14.93
C ALA A 47 0.28 21.62 -13.46
N ASP A 48 -0.92 21.13 -13.11
CA ASP A 48 -1.28 20.74 -11.76
C ASP A 48 -0.57 19.50 -11.20
N THR A 49 -0.07 18.61 -12.06
CA THR A 49 0.60 17.37 -11.62
C THR A 49 2.08 17.62 -11.28
N GLU A 50 2.69 18.60 -11.93
CA GLU A 50 4.13 18.87 -11.81
C GLU A 50 4.50 19.54 -10.48
N TRP A 51 3.70 20.51 -10.01
CA TRP A 51 4.00 21.22 -8.75
C TRP A 51 3.86 20.33 -7.52
N GLN A 52 2.97 19.34 -7.55
CA GLN A 52 2.81 18.39 -6.45
C GLN A 52 4.05 17.51 -6.25
N ASP A 53 4.68 17.11 -7.35
CA ASP A 53 5.91 16.32 -7.29
C ASP A 53 7.07 17.18 -6.77
N VAL A 54 7.18 18.44 -7.21
CA VAL A 54 8.20 19.39 -6.70
C VAL A 54 8.08 19.59 -5.19
N LEU A 55 6.87 19.89 -4.68
CA LEU A 55 6.65 20.08 -3.24
C LEU A 55 6.97 18.80 -2.44
N ARG A 56 6.61 17.63 -2.96
CA ARG A 56 6.93 16.35 -2.31
C ARG A 56 8.43 16.09 -2.26
N GLU A 57 9.19 16.42 -3.30
CA GLU A 57 10.66 16.29 -3.30
C GLU A 57 11.31 17.24 -2.28
N GLU A 58 10.87 18.50 -2.21
CA GLU A 58 11.36 19.47 -1.24
C GLU A 58 11.10 19.02 0.22
N CYS A 59 9.95 18.40 0.45
CA CYS A 59 9.56 17.87 1.75
C CYS A 59 10.24 16.55 2.16
N LYS A 60 11.12 15.96 1.33
CA LYS A 60 11.87 14.76 1.72
C LYS A 60 12.98 15.05 2.72
N GLU A 61 13.70 16.16 2.54
CA GLU A 61 14.79 16.57 3.44
C GLU A 61 14.33 16.74 4.90
N PRO A 62 13.26 17.51 5.22
CA PRO A 62 12.80 17.65 6.61
C PRO A 62 12.28 16.33 7.21
N CYS A 63 11.85 15.39 6.37
CA CYS A 63 11.36 14.07 6.78
C CYS A 63 12.41 12.96 6.70
N GLY A 64 13.69 13.30 6.54
CA GLY A 64 14.80 12.36 6.36
C GLY A 64 14.87 11.27 7.44
N LYS A 65 14.62 11.63 8.71
CA LYS A 65 14.61 10.68 9.84
C LYS A 65 13.58 9.54 9.65
N TYR A 66 12.40 9.85 9.13
CA TYR A 66 11.36 8.84 8.89
C TYR A 66 11.69 8.00 7.66
N ASN A 67 12.30 8.61 6.63
CA ASN A 67 12.80 7.89 5.47
C ASN A 67 13.90 6.87 5.85
N GLU A 68 14.84 7.25 6.73
CA GLU A 68 15.88 6.33 7.23
C GLU A 68 15.29 5.13 7.97
N LYS A 69 14.28 5.33 8.82
CA LYS A 69 13.57 4.24 9.50
C LYS A 69 12.88 3.31 8.52
N LEU A 70 12.19 3.87 7.52
CA LEU A 70 11.53 3.11 6.47
C LEU A 70 12.55 2.28 5.66
N GLN A 71 13.69 2.86 5.32
CA GLN A 71 14.77 2.15 4.62
C GLN A 71 15.34 1.00 5.47
N SER A 72 15.56 1.25 6.77
CA SER A 72 16.02 0.22 7.70
C SER A 72 15.04 -0.95 7.79
N CYS A 73 13.73 -0.67 7.89
CA CYS A 73 12.70 -1.72 7.86
C CYS A 73 12.72 -2.49 6.54
N ASN A 74 12.78 -1.78 5.40
CA ASN A 74 12.83 -2.42 4.08
C ASN A 74 14.04 -3.34 3.92
N GLN A 75 15.20 -2.97 4.47
CA GLN A 75 16.38 -3.83 4.48
C GLN A 75 16.18 -5.09 5.35
N ARG A 76 15.54 -4.93 6.52
CA ARG A 76 15.24 -6.05 7.42
C ARG A 76 14.22 -7.02 6.82
N VAL A 77 13.15 -6.52 6.21
CA VAL A 77 12.13 -7.33 5.53
C VAL A 77 12.70 -7.97 4.26
N GLY A 78 13.47 -7.22 3.47
CA GLY A 78 14.06 -7.71 2.23
C GLY A 78 15.17 -8.77 2.41
N SER A 79 15.84 -8.78 3.56
CA SER A 79 16.87 -9.78 3.88
C SER A 79 16.30 -11.13 4.35
N ARG A 80 15.02 -11.20 4.71
CA ARG A 80 14.37 -12.42 5.21
C ARG A 80 13.68 -13.17 4.08
N LYS A 81 13.89 -14.49 4.02
CA LYS A 81 13.22 -15.36 3.03
C LYS A 81 11.74 -15.56 3.33
N GLU A 82 11.38 -15.55 4.62
CA GLU A 82 10.01 -15.67 5.12
C GLU A 82 9.89 -14.82 6.38
N THR A 83 8.99 -13.83 6.36
CA THR A 83 8.75 -12.91 7.49
C THR A 83 7.30 -12.45 7.47
N THR A 84 6.72 -12.25 8.65
CA THR A 84 5.39 -11.63 8.84
C THR A 84 5.48 -10.13 9.10
N GLU A 85 6.70 -9.59 9.15
CA GLU A 85 6.97 -8.18 9.36
C GLU A 85 6.54 -7.34 8.16
N SER A 86 5.96 -6.16 8.42
CA SER A 86 5.51 -5.19 7.42
C SER A 86 6.01 -3.80 7.79
N CYS A 87 6.51 -3.04 6.82
CA CYS A 87 7.00 -1.67 7.00
C CYS A 87 5.91 -0.60 6.85
N LEU A 88 4.65 -0.97 7.11
CA LEU A 88 3.51 -0.08 6.90
C LEU A 88 3.52 1.08 7.91
N GLU A 89 3.92 0.83 9.15
CA GLU A 89 4.00 1.86 10.19
C GLU A 89 5.02 2.92 9.83
N GLU A 90 6.24 2.53 9.45
CA GLU A 90 7.29 3.48 9.03
C GLU A 90 6.93 4.23 7.75
N LEU A 91 6.16 3.60 6.87
CA LEU A 91 5.63 4.26 5.67
C LEU A 91 4.60 5.34 6.03
N MET A 92 3.67 5.04 6.95
CA MET A 92 2.66 5.99 7.39
C MET A 92 3.29 7.17 8.13
N ASP A 93 4.31 6.93 8.97
CA ASP A 93 5.09 7.99 9.64
C ASP A 93 5.76 8.93 8.62
N PHE A 94 6.40 8.35 7.61
CA PHE A 94 7.05 9.14 6.56
C PHE A 94 6.04 9.96 5.75
N MET A 95 4.93 9.34 5.35
CA MET A 95 3.86 10.02 4.59
C MET A 95 3.22 11.13 5.40
N HIS A 96 2.95 10.90 6.68
CA HIS A 96 2.36 11.92 7.56
C HIS A 96 3.25 13.16 7.66
N CYS A 97 4.57 12.97 7.82
CA CYS A 97 5.53 14.07 7.83
C CYS A 97 5.54 14.84 6.49
N VAL A 98 5.56 14.12 5.36
CA VAL A 98 5.56 14.75 4.03
C VAL A 98 4.27 15.52 3.79
N ASP A 99 3.12 14.97 4.15
CA ASP A 99 1.82 15.64 4.00
C ASP A 99 1.72 16.89 4.89
N GLU A 100 2.19 16.84 6.14
CA GLU A 100 2.25 18.02 7.02
C GLU A 100 3.19 19.10 6.45
N CYS A 101 4.27 18.70 5.79
CA CYS A 101 5.16 19.64 5.12
C CYS A 101 4.50 20.26 3.88
N VAL A 102 3.95 19.44 2.99
CA VAL A 102 3.37 19.87 1.71
C VAL A 102 2.13 20.74 1.92
N THR A 103 1.29 20.46 2.92
CA THR A 103 0.05 21.20 3.20
C THR A 103 0.24 22.70 3.44
N LYS A 104 1.46 23.14 3.81
CA LYS A 104 1.80 24.56 3.98
C LYS A 104 1.72 25.33 2.66
N ASP A 105 2.17 24.70 1.58
CA ASP A 105 2.32 25.35 0.28
C ASP A 105 1.30 24.84 -0.74
N LEU A 106 0.76 23.62 -0.56
CA LEU A 106 -0.16 22.95 -1.49
C LEU A 106 -1.33 23.84 -1.93
N PHE A 107 -1.99 24.52 -0.98
CA PHE A 107 -3.17 25.33 -1.27
C PHE A 107 -2.86 26.64 -2.01
N SER A 108 -1.59 27.06 -2.06
CA SER A 108 -1.19 28.22 -2.87
C SER A 108 -1.17 27.92 -4.38
N TYR A 109 -1.04 26.63 -4.74
CA TYR A 109 -1.02 26.16 -6.13
C TYR A 109 -2.38 25.69 -6.64
N LEU A 110 -3.34 25.48 -5.73
CA LEU A 110 -4.71 25.08 -6.06
C LEU A 110 -5.58 26.33 -6.31
N LYS A 111 -6.25 26.36 -7.47
CA LYS A 111 -7.25 27.39 -7.84
C LYS A 111 -8.66 26.98 -7.44
#